data_AF-E5Y6W2-F1
#
_entry.id   AF-E5Y6W2-F1
#
_cell.length_a   1.000
_cell.length_b   1.000
_cell.length_c   1.000
_cell.angle_alpha   90.00
_cell.angle_beta   90.00
_cell.angle_gamma   90.00
#
_symmetry.space_group_name_H-M   'P 1'
#
loop_
_entity.id
_entity.type
_entity.pdbx_description
1 polymer ?
#
loop_
_entity_poly.entity_id
_entity_poly.type
_entity_poly.pdbx_seq_one_letter_code
_entity_poly.pdbx_strand_id
1 'polypeptide(L)'
;MNRNISLASRDPLPLGREDIYKGMEEIGAYLDVTPRDFQEIYAHAYKIARGRLLSSITAGDIMHVPVLCVAEEQSVRDLVIFLDDHRISGAPVVGAEGRLSGVVSESDVVRFVGGGETVTVMHLMHTLMRQGCVSGADLEAPVGSIMTRECVSVGEGAHLGDMLELLRTRRINRIPVVDAGMRPVGIVSRTDIINAFGVMQ
;
A
#
# COMPACT_ATOMS: atom_id res chain seq x y z
N MET A 1 12.55 -3.45 -8.77
CA MET A 1 13.29 -3.44 -7.48
C MET A 1 12.29 -3.44 -6.32
N ASN A 2 11.92 -4.62 -5.83
CA ASN A 2 11.08 -4.77 -4.63
C ASN A 2 11.92 -4.46 -3.39
N ARG A 3 11.93 -3.20 -2.95
CA ARG A 3 12.33 -2.90 -1.58
C ARG A 3 11.16 -3.33 -0.69
N ASN A 4 11.23 -4.57 -0.21
CA ASN A 4 10.49 -5.03 0.96
C ASN A 4 10.98 -4.19 2.15
N ILE A 5 10.46 -2.96 2.28
CA ILE A 5 10.54 -2.22 3.52
C ILE A 5 9.53 -2.90 4.44
N SER A 6 10.02 -3.88 5.18
CA SER A 6 9.28 -4.50 6.26
C SER A 6 9.02 -3.42 7.30
N LEU A 7 7.83 -2.83 7.29
CA LEU A 7 7.37 -1.96 8.38
C LEU A 7 7.28 -2.73 9.71
N ALA A 8 7.30 -4.06 9.66
CA ALA A 8 7.44 -4.94 10.82
C ALA A 8 8.89 -5.07 11.33
N SER A 9 9.91 -4.56 10.63
CA SER A 9 11.32 -4.64 11.07
C SER A 9 11.83 -3.37 11.75
N ARG A 10 10.94 -2.43 12.07
CA ARG A 10 11.21 -1.46 13.13
C ARG A 10 10.50 -1.93 14.40
N ASP A 11 10.98 -3.04 14.94
CA ASP A 11 11.18 -3.08 16.39
C ASP A 11 11.85 -1.76 16.81
N PRO A 12 11.62 -1.25 18.04
CA PRO A 12 12.34 -0.07 18.47
C PRO A 12 13.82 -0.26 18.11
N LEU A 13 14.47 0.76 17.55
CA LEU A 13 15.93 0.76 17.38
C LEU A 13 16.49 0.11 18.65
N PRO A 14 17.11 -1.07 18.56
CA PRO A 14 17.45 -1.81 19.76
C PRO A 14 18.37 -0.92 20.57
N LEU A 15 17.86 -0.33 21.65
CA LEU A 15 18.62 0.57 22.49
C LEU A 15 19.75 -0.26 23.07
N GLY A 16 20.96 0.01 22.59
CA GLY A 16 22.16 -0.61 23.13
C GLY A 16 22.34 -0.13 24.55
N ARG A 17 23.04 -0.96 25.35
CA ARG A 17 23.43 -0.54 26.70
C ARG A 17 24.19 0.79 26.66
N GLU A 18 25.07 0.97 25.69
CA GLU A 18 25.85 2.20 25.49
C GLU A 18 24.96 3.42 25.22
N ASP A 19 23.89 3.28 24.43
CA ASP A 19 22.94 4.36 24.14
C ASP A 19 22.23 4.80 25.43
N ILE A 20 21.84 3.83 26.26
CA ILE A 20 21.17 4.07 27.55
C ILE A 20 22.13 4.73 28.53
N TYR A 21 23.37 4.25 28.64
CA TYR A 21 24.38 4.85 29.51
C TYR A 21 24.66 6.32 29.14
N LYS A 22 24.88 6.61 27.85
CA LYS A 22 25.08 7.98 27.37
C LYS A 22 23.88 8.87 27.67
N GLY A 23 22.66 8.38 27.42
CA GLY A 23 21.44 9.12 27.74
C GLY A 23 21.29 9.41 29.25
N MET A 24 21.62 8.43 30.11
CA MET A 24 21.59 8.62 31.56
C MET A 24 22.64 9.63 32.05
N GLU A 25 23.85 9.62 31.47
CA GLU A 25 24.91 10.58 31.76
C GLU A 25 24.54 12.01 31.33
N GLU A 26 23.95 12.17 30.13
CA GLU A 26 23.53 13.48 29.59
C GLU A 26 22.41 14.14 30.40
N ILE A 27 21.46 13.37 30.92
CA ILE A 27 20.37 13.89 31.76
C ILE A 27 20.91 14.44 33.10
N GLY A 28 22.09 13.98 33.55
CA GLY A 28 22.78 14.52 34.72
C GLY A 28 22.06 14.28 36.05
N ALA A 29 21.07 13.38 36.07
CA ALA A 29 20.28 13.04 37.25
C ALA A 29 20.53 11.59 37.68
N TYR A 30 20.63 11.36 39.00
CA TYR A 30 20.70 10.02 39.55
C TYR A 30 19.31 9.37 39.44
N LEU A 31 19.13 8.53 38.42
CA LEU A 31 17.96 7.67 38.30
C LEU A 31 18.23 6.37 39.06
N ASP A 32 17.38 6.05 40.03
CA ASP A 32 17.41 4.78 40.76
C ASP A 32 16.83 3.65 39.91
N VAL A 33 17.46 3.39 38.77
CA VAL A 33 17.06 2.38 37.78
C VAL A 33 18.32 1.86 37.10
N THR A 34 18.46 0.55 36.96
CA THR A 34 19.57 0.02 36.19
C THR A 34 19.30 0.23 34.69
N PRO A 35 20.34 0.30 33.84
CA PRO A 35 20.16 0.36 32.39
C PRO A 35 19.32 -0.79 31.83
N ARG A 36 19.37 -1.97 32.47
CA ARG A 36 18.53 -3.12 32.12
C ARG A 36 17.06 -2.82 32.42
N ASP A 37 16.75 -2.34 33.63
CA ASP A 37 15.38 -2.02 34.03
C ASP A 37 14.81 -0.90 33.14
N PHE A 38 15.64 0.09 32.78
CA PHE A 38 15.26 1.13 31.83
C PHE A 38 14.91 0.53 30.45
N GLN A 39 15.74 -0.37 29.94
CA GLN A 39 15.49 -1.06 28.67
C GLN A 39 14.17 -1.83 28.69
N GLU A 40 13.88 -2.54 29.79
CA GLU A 40 12.63 -3.28 29.99
C GLU A 40 11.42 -2.32 30.03
N ILE A 41 11.50 -1.25 30.83
CA ILE A 41 10.45 -0.22 30.93
C ILE A 41 10.18 0.42 29.56
N TYR A 42 11.23 0.84 28.84
CA TYR A 42 11.11 1.45 27.53
C TYR A 42 10.43 0.50 26.54
N ALA A 43 10.83 -0.77 26.50
CA ALA A 43 10.21 -1.77 25.63
C ALA A 43 8.70 -1.92 25.91
N HIS A 44 8.30 -1.94 27.18
CA HIS A 44 6.89 -2.00 27.58
C HIS A 44 6.11 -0.75 27.21
N ALA A 45 6.64 0.43 27.55
CA ALA A 45 6.01 1.72 27.24
C ALA A 45 5.85 1.91 25.72
N TYR A 46 6.89 1.56 24.95
CA TYR A 46 6.87 1.61 23.50
C TYR A 46 5.78 0.71 22.91
N LYS A 47 5.65 -0.53 23.42
CA LYS A 47 4.59 -1.45 22.97
C LYS A 47 3.19 -0.87 23.19
N ILE A 48 2.95 -0.24 24.34
CA ILE A 48 1.68 0.42 24.67
C ILE A 48 1.43 1.60 23.73
N ALA A 49 2.41 2.49 23.57
CA ALA A 49 2.31 3.65 22.70
C ALA A 49 2.05 3.25 21.24
N ARG A 50 2.76 2.24 20.74
CA ARG A 50 2.57 1.69 19.39
C ARG A 50 1.17 1.10 19.21
N GLY A 51 0.65 0.37 20.21
CA GLY A 51 -0.72 -0.17 20.16
C GLY A 51 -1.78 0.92 20.03
N ARG A 52 -1.63 2.01 20.80
CA ARG A 52 -2.50 3.19 20.69
C ARG A 52 -2.41 3.85 19.31
N LEU A 53 -1.21 4.04 18.79
CA LEU A 53 -1.01 4.66 17.48
C LEU A 53 -1.66 3.84 16.35
N LEU A 54 -1.44 2.52 16.36
CA LEU A 54 -1.97 1.62 15.35
C LEU A 54 -3.51 1.51 15.35
N SER A 55 -4.15 1.90 16.46
CA SER A 55 -5.61 1.93 16.60
C SER A 55 -6.21 3.33 16.49
N SER A 56 -5.40 4.41 16.49
CA SER A 56 -5.91 5.78 16.43
C SER A 56 -6.11 6.31 15.01
N ILE A 57 -5.42 5.74 14.03
CA ILE A 57 -5.51 6.15 12.61
C ILE A 57 -6.36 5.11 11.87
N THR A 58 -7.33 5.59 11.11
CA THR A 58 -8.22 4.79 10.29
C THR A 58 -7.90 4.92 8.80
N ALA A 59 -8.48 4.05 7.97
CA ALA A 59 -8.38 4.14 6.52
C ALA A 59 -8.90 5.49 6.00
N GLY A 60 -10.00 6.00 6.58
CA GLY A 60 -10.59 7.28 6.22
C GLY A 60 -9.63 8.47 6.43
N ASP A 61 -8.74 8.39 7.42
CA ASP A 61 -7.78 9.46 7.74
C ASP A 61 -6.65 9.59 6.70
N ILE A 62 -6.35 8.50 5.97
CA ILE A 62 -5.17 8.41 5.10
C ILE A 62 -5.47 7.99 3.66
N MET A 63 -6.72 7.67 3.33
CA MET A 63 -7.10 7.26 1.99
C MET A 63 -7.10 8.41 1.00
N HIS A 64 -6.75 8.12 -0.25
CA HIS A 64 -6.93 9.07 -1.34
C HIS A 64 -8.36 9.07 -1.85
N VAL A 65 -8.91 10.28 -1.97
CA VAL A 65 -10.23 10.57 -2.53
C VAL A 65 -10.13 11.72 -3.55
N PRO A 66 -10.84 11.67 -4.68
CA PRO A 66 -11.72 10.58 -5.13
C PRO A 66 -10.92 9.34 -5.57
N VAL A 67 -11.49 8.16 -5.34
CA VAL A 67 -10.92 6.92 -5.89
C VAL A 67 -11.27 6.80 -7.36
N LEU A 68 -10.25 6.60 -8.19
CA LEU A 68 -10.41 6.39 -9.63
C LEU A 68 -10.56 4.91 -9.91
N CYS A 69 -11.67 4.51 -10.53
CA CYS A 69 -11.99 3.12 -10.82
C CYS A 69 -12.11 2.87 -12.32
N VAL A 70 -11.90 1.61 -12.71
CA VAL A 70 -12.15 1.12 -14.07
C VAL A 70 -13.27 0.07 -14.05
N ALA A 71 -14.06 -0.03 -15.11
CA ALA A 71 -15.09 -1.06 -15.23
C ALA A 71 -14.51 -2.39 -15.74
N GLU A 72 -15.10 -3.52 -15.36
CA GLU A 72 -14.67 -4.84 -15.85
C GLU A 72 -14.70 -4.96 -17.37
N GLU A 73 -15.65 -4.29 -18.01
CA GLU A 73 -15.93 -4.36 -19.44
C GLU A 73 -15.08 -3.38 -20.26
N GLN A 74 -14.36 -2.45 -19.62
CA GLN A 74 -13.43 -1.56 -20.33
C GLN A 74 -12.32 -2.37 -20.98
N SER A 75 -11.78 -1.88 -22.10
CA SER A 75 -10.68 -2.54 -22.79
C SER A 75 -9.37 -2.39 -22.02
N VAL A 76 -8.44 -3.33 -22.21
CA VAL A 76 -7.06 -3.17 -21.71
C VAL A 76 -6.41 -1.91 -22.29
N ARG A 77 -6.72 -1.52 -23.53
CA ARG A 77 -6.28 -0.24 -24.11
C ARG A 77 -6.75 0.95 -23.29
N ASP A 78 -8.03 1.03 -22.97
CA ASP A 78 -8.60 2.13 -22.17
C ASP A 78 -7.97 2.18 -20.79
N LEU A 79 -7.70 1.02 -20.17
CA LEU A 79 -6.98 0.94 -18.91
C LEU A 79 -5.59 1.58 -19.02
N VAL A 80 -4.81 1.29 -20.08
CA VAL A 80 -3.46 1.86 -20.25
C VAL A 80 -3.51 3.37 -20.33
N ILE A 81 -4.43 3.91 -21.14
CA ILE A 81 -4.65 5.35 -21.29
C ILE A 81 -5.05 5.95 -19.94
N PHE A 82 -6.01 5.34 -19.27
CA PHE A 82 -6.49 5.76 -17.96
C PHE A 82 -5.38 5.82 -16.90
N LEU A 83 -4.50 4.81 -16.84
CA LEU A 83 -3.39 4.79 -15.89
C LEU A 83 -2.36 5.91 -16.18
N ASP A 84 -2.06 6.18 -17.46
CA ASP A 84 -1.15 7.26 -17.85
C ASP A 84 -1.73 8.65 -17.57
N ASP A 85 -2.97 8.89 -18.01
CA ASP A 85 -3.66 10.19 -17.88
C ASP A 85 -3.77 10.61 -16.42
N HIS A 86 -4.06 9.67 -15.53
CA HIS A 86 -4.21 9.93 -14.10
C HIS A 86 -2.91 9.76 -13.31
N ARG A 87 -1.79 9.38 -13.96
CA ARG A 87 -0.48 9.14 -13.35
C ARG A 87 -0.54 8.15 -12.17
N ILE A 88 -1.34 7.10 -12.30
CA ILE A 88 -1.50 6.05 -11.29
C ILE A 88 -1.04 4.70 -11.81
N SER A 89 -0.52 3.86 -10.92
CA SER A 89 0.03 2.54 -11.28
C SER A 89 -0.95 1.37 -11.10
N GLY A 90 -2.22 1.68 -10.83
CA GLY A 90 -3.27 0.70 -10.67
C GLY A 90 -4.52 1.28 -10.04
N ALA A 91 -5.64 0.59 -10.22
CA ALA A 91 -6.96 1.04 -9.83
C ALA A 91 -7.85 -0.11 -9.36
N PRO A 92 -8.86 0.16 -8.51
CA PRO A 92 -9.94 -0.78 -8.28
C PRO A 92 -10.77 -0.99 -9.55
N VAL A 93 -11.20 -2.23 -9.77
CA VAL A 93 -12.09 -2.61 -10.85
C VAL A 93 -13.50 -2.78 -10.30
N VAL A 94 -14.49 -2.17 -10.95
CA VAL A 94 -15.90 -2.23 -10.56
C VAL A 94 -16.73 -2.98 -11.60
N GLY A 95 -17.73 -3.73 -11.13
CA GLY A 95 -18.74 -4.33 -12.01
C GLY A 95 -19.90 -3.36 -12.31
N ALA A 96 -20.96 -3.88 -12.96
CA ALA A 96 -22.10 -3.10 -13.44
C ALA A 96 -22.82 -2.22 -12.39
N GLU A 97 -22.76 -2.55 -11.10
CA GLU A 97 -23.40 -1.79 -10.01
C GLU A 97 -22.45 -0.82 -9.27
N GLY A 98 -21.24 -0.61 -9.82
CA GLY A 98 -20.19 0.18 -9.17
C GLY A 98 -19.56 -0.50 -7.95
N ARG A 99 -19.87 -1.79 -7.74
CA ARG A 99 -19.32 -2.59 -6.65
C ARG A 99 -17.94 -3.08 -7.03
N LEU A 100 -17.05 -3.11 -6.04
CA LEU A 100 -15.69 -3.61 -6.19
C LEU A 100 -15.70 -5.09 -6.61
N SER A 101 -15.03 -5.40 -7.71
CA SER A 101 -14.92 -6.75 -8.27
C SER A 101 -13.48 -7.25 -8.33
N GLY A 102 -12.51 -6.33 -8.36
CA GLY A 102 -11.09 -6.68 -8.37
C GLY A 102 -10.18 -5.46 -8.28
N VAL A 103 -8.91 -5.70 -8.55
CA VAL A 103 -7.89 -4.65 -8.73
C VAL A 103 -7.05 -4.97 -9.95
N VAL A 104 -6.56 -3.93 -10.61
CA VAL A 104 -5.66 -4.05 -11.75
C VAL A 104 -4.51 -3.06 -11.63
N SER A 105 -3.34 -3.43 -12.13
CA SER A 105 -2.12 -2.63 -12.08
C SER A 105 -1.35 -2.69 -13.39
N GLU A 106 -0.36 -1.80 -13.54
CA GLU A 106 0.58 -1.83 -14.68
C GLU A 106 1.24 -3.21 -14.85
N SER A 107 1.54 -3.88 -13.73
CA SER A 107 2.17 -5.21 -13.75
C SER A 107 1.27 -6.29 -14.36
N ASP A 108 -0.04 -6.15 -14.22
CA ASP A 108 -1.01 -7.07 -14.82
C ASP A 108 -1.08 -6.87 -16.33
N VAL A 109 -1.03 -5.61 -16.79
CA VAL A 109 -0.98 -5.29 -18.21
C VAL A 109 0.32 -5.79 -18.85
N VAL A 110 1.47 -5.59 -18.18
CA VAL A 110 2.77 -6.08 -18.67
C VAL A 110 2.78 -7.59 -18.82
N ARG A 111 2.26 -8.32 -17.83
CA ARG A 111 2.12 -9.78 -17.89
C ARG A 111 1.20 -10.21 -19.03
N PHE A 112 0.09 -9.51 -19.22
CA PHE A 112 -0.87 -9.80 -20.29
C PHE A 112 -0.27 -9.61 -21.68
N VAL A 113 0.53 -8.55 -21.89
CA VAL A 113 1.13 -8.28 -23.19
C VAL A 113 2.40 -9.11 -23.50
N GLY A 114 2.76 -10.05 -22.63
CA GLY A 114 3.97 -10.87 -22.79
C GLY A 114 5.28 -10.11 -22.56
N GLY A 115 5.23 -8.95 -21.89
CA GLY A 115 6.41 -8.19 -21.51
C GLY A 115 7.12 -8.82 -20.31
N GLY A 116 8.45 -8.90 -20.35
CA GLY A 116 9.26 -9.38 -19.23
C GLY A 116 9.14 -8.51 -17.96
N GLU A 117 9.70 -8.99 -16.85
CA GLU A 117 9.63 -8.37 -15.51
C GLU A 117 10.44 -7.06 -15.39
N THR A 118 10.07 -5.99 -16.11
CA THR A 118 10.30 -4.56 -15.74
C THR A 118 9.92 -3.64 -16.91
N VAL A 119 8.65 -3.25 -16.98
CA VAL A 119 8.14 -2.35 -18.02
C VAL A 119 7.21 -1.34 -17.34
N THR A 120 7.51 -0.05 -17.46
CA THR A 120 6.67 1.06 -16.96
C THR A 120 5.54 1.37 -17.94
N VAL A 121 4.49 2.12 -17.54
CA VAL A 121 3.45 2.61 -18.48
C VAL A 121 4.06 3.26 -19.73
N MET A 122 5.13 4.03 -19.55
CA MET A 122 5.86 4.66 -20.65
C MET A 122 6.42 3.64 -21.65
N HIS A 123 6.90 2.51 -21.15
CA HIS A 123 7.46 1.44 -21.97
C HIS A 123 6.35 0.63 -22.66
N LEU A 124 5.18 0.51 -22.03
CA LEU A 124 3.98 -0.04 -22.64
C LEU A 124 3.45 0.88 -23.77
N MET A 125 3.29 2.18 -23.51
CA MET A 125 2.97 3.20 -24.52
C MET A 125 3.97 3.19 -25.68
N HIS A 126 5.27 3.11 -25.41
CA HIS A 126 6.30 3.03 -26.45
C HIS A 126 6.19 1.75 -27.29
N THR A 127 5.79 0.62 -26.69
CA THR A 127 5.55 -0.64 -27.39
C THR A 127 4.30 -0.54 -28.28
N LEU A 128 3.23 0.04 -27.75
CA LEU A 128 1.97 0.31 -28.46
C LEU A 128 2.16 1.31 -29.62
N MET A 129 2.91 2.39 -29.42
CA MET A 129 3.14 3.43 -30.42
C MET A 129 4.17 3.06 -31.49
N ARG A 130 5.17 2.22 -31.19
CA ARG A 130 6.25 1.92 -32.16
C ARG A 130 6.05 0.69 -33.02
N GLN A 131 5.28 -0.31 -32.59
CA GLN A 131 5.24 -1.58 -33.31
C GLN A 131 3.90 -1.92 -33.96
N GLY A 132 2.79 -1.22 -33.66
CA GLY A 132 1.47 -1.57 -34.22
C GLY A 132 0.96 -2.98 -33.85
N CYS A 133 1.80 -3.78 -33.21
CA CYS A 133 1.62 -5.18 -32.87
C CYS A 133 2.44 -5.41 -31.59
N VAL A 134 1.79 -5.46 -30.43
CA VAL A 134 2.38 -6.16 -29.28
C VAL A 134 2.08 -7.64 -29.54
N SER A 135 3.12 -8.46 -29.64
CA SER A 135 3.01 -9.85 -30.09
C SER A 135 1.92 -10.62 -29.32
N GLY A 136 0.78 -10.88 -29.96
CA GLY A 136 -0.26 -11.83 -29.52
C GLY A 136 -1.27 -11.36 -28.45
N ALA A 137 -1.16 -10.15 -27.90
CA ALA A 137 -2.07 -9.69 -26.85
C ALA A 137 -3.24 -8.88 -27.40
N ASP A 138 -4.46 -9.32 -27.09
CA ASP A 138 -5.70 -8.64 -27.47
C ASP A 138 -5.95 -7.44 -26.55
N LEU A 139 -5.57 -6.25 -26.98
CA LEU A 139 -5.75 -5.02 -26.20
C LEU A 139 -7.23 -4.60 -26.09
N GLU A 140 -8.10 -5.17 -26.92
CA GLU A 140 -9.54 -4.97 -26.84
C GLU A 140 -10.19 -5.97 -25.86
N ALA A 141 -9.41 -6.91 -25.29
CA ALA A 141 -9.87 -7.78 -24.23
C ALA A 141 -10.34 -6.95 -23.02
N PRO A 142 -11.35 -7.44 -22.28
CA PRO A 142 -11.88 -6.74 -21.12
C PRO A 142 -10.86 -6.73 -19.97
N VAL A 143 -10.81 -5.64 -19.19
CA VAL A 143 -10.00 -5.52 -17.97
C VAL A 143 -10.28 -6.67 -17.00
N GLY A 144 -11.52 -7.13 -16.93
CA GLY A 144 -11.92 -8.29 -16.13
C GLY A 144 -11.19 -9.60 -16.47
N SER A 145 -10.53 -9.70 -17.64
CA SER A 145 -9.71 -10.86 -18.04
C SER A 145 -8.29 -10.83 -17.48
N ILE A 146 -7.79 -9.65 -17.07
CA ILE A 146 -6.42 -9.47 -16.56
C ILE A 146 -6.37 -9.05 -15.09
N MET A 147 -7.50 -8.64 -14.52
CA MET A 147 -7.55 -8.18 -13.13
C MET A 147 -7.30 -9.31 -12.13
N THR A 148 -6.81 -8.95 -10.94
CA THR A 148 -6.83 -9.85 -9.79
C THR A 148 -8.22 -9.85 -9.16
N ARG A 149 -8.91 -10.99 -9.27
CA ARG A 149 -10.19 -11.25 -8.60
C ARG A 149 -9.99 -11.49 -7.10
N GLU A 150 -11.07 -11.38 -6.31
CA GLU A 150 -11.04 -11.56 -4.83
C GLU A 150 -10.08 -10.59 -4.12
N CYS A 151 -10.10 -9.32 -4.53
CA CYS A 151 -9.27 -8.30 -3.89
C CYS A 151 -9.69 -8.05 -2.44
N VAL A 152 -8.70 -7.93 -1.56
CA VAL A 152 -8.95 -7.53 -0.17
C VAL A 152 -9.26 -6.05 -0.13
N SER A 153 -10.36 -5.70 0.53
CA SER A 153 -10.78 -4.32 0.81
C SER A 153 -11.06 -4.14 2.29
N VAL A 154 -11.14 -2.89 2.72
CA VAL A 154 -11.48 -2.51 4.09
C VAL A 154 -12.54 -1.41 4.11
N GLY A 155 -13.24 -1.23 5.22
CA GLY A 155 -14.10 -0.06 5.43
C GLY A 155 -13.30 1.17 5.86
N GLU A 156 -13.90 2.35 5.79
CA GLU A 156 -13.28 3.63 6.20
C GLU A 156 -12.78 3.62 7.65
N GLY A 157 -13.46 2.91 8.54
CA GLY A 157 -13.09 2.79 9.95
C GLY A 157 -11.97 1.77 10.24
N ALA A 158 -11.43 1.08 9.25
CA ALA A 158 -10.41 0.06 9.48
C ALA A 158 -9.11 0.69 10.00
N HIS A 159 -8.51 0.09 11.02
CA HIS A 159 -7.36 0.67 11.69
C HIS A 159 -6.06 0.46 10.91
N LEU A 160 -5.10 1.36 11.10
CA LEU A 160 -3.77 1.31 10.52
C LEU A 160 -3.06 -0.03 10.77
N GLY A 161 -3.20 -0.58 11.98
CA GLY A 161 -2.67 -1.89 12.35
C GLY A 161 -3.19 -3.01 11.45
N ASP A 162 -4.51 -3.05 11.23
CA ASP A 162 -5.16 -4.07 10.41
C ASP A 162 -4.74 -3.95 8.94
N MET A 163 -4.70 -2.72 8.40
CA MET A 163 -4.25 -2.47 7.03
C MET A 163 -2.78 -2.87 6.81
N LEU A 164 -1.90 -2.57 7.76
CA LEU A 164 -0.49 -2.99 7.73
C LEU A 164 -0.36 -4.51 7.70
N GLU A 165 -1.15 -5.21 8.52
CA GLU A 165 -1.18 -6.65 8.53
C GLU A 165 -1.67 -7.23 7.20
N LEU A 166 -2.71 -6.65 6.60
CA LEU A 166 -3.22 -7.06 5.29
C LEU A 166 -2.17 -6.86 4.18
N LEU A 167 -1.54 -5.70 4.09
CA LEU A 167 -0.49 -5.43 3.09
C LEU A 167 0.70 -6.39 3.22
N ARG A 168 1.04 -6.78 4.44
CA ARG A 168 2.14 -7.72 4.75
C ARG A 168 1.78 -9.15 4.39
N THR A 169 0.65 -9.64 4.89
CA THR A 169 0.22 -11.04 4.77
C THR A 169 -0.21 -11.38 3.35
N ARG A 170 -0.94 -10.49 2.69
CA ARG A 170 -1.45 -10.67 1.33
C ARG A 170 -0.46 -10.24 0.25
N ARG A 171 0.70 -9.68 0.64
CA ARG A 171 1.77 -9.19 -0.26
C ARG A 171 1.25 -8.23 -1.34
N ILE A 172 0.28 -7.42 -0.99
CA ILE A 172 -0.31 -6.38 -1.84
C ILE A 172 0.31 -5.01 -1.53
N ASN A 173 0.20 -4.09 -2.49
CA ASN A 173 0.76 -2.73 -2.38
C ASN A 173 -0.27 -1.65 -2.10
N ARG A 174 -1.56 -1.97 -2.29
CA ARG A 174 -2.69 -1.06 -2.11
C ARG A 174 -3.93 -1.83 -1.66
N ILE A 175 -4.80 -1.15 -0.92
CA ILE A 175 -6.07 -1.67 -0.39
C ILE A 175 -7.17 -0.69 -0.81
N PRO A 176 -8.16 -1.12 -1.61
CA PRO A 176 -9.39 -0.35 -1.81
C PRO A 176 -10.14 -0.19 -0.48
N VAL A 177 -10.61 1.03 -0.22
CA VAL A 177 -11.54 1.34 0.87
C VAL A 177 -12.95 1.37 0.30
N VAL A 178 -13.88 0.66 0.93
CA VAL A 178 -15.25 0.49 0.45
C VAL A 178 -16.29 0.94 1.48
N ASP A 179 -17.46 1.35 1.00
CA ASP A 179 -18.64 1.58 1.82
C ASP A 179 -19.35 0.26 2.20
N ALA A 180 -20.46 0.37 2.93
CA ALA A 180 -21.29 -0.79 3.31
C ALA A 180 -21.91 -1.53 2.10
N GLY A 181 -22.01 -0.89 0.93
CA GLY A 181 -22.47 -1.46 -0.33
C GLY A 181 -21.36 -2.13 -1.16
N MET A 182 -20.13 -2.22 -0.65
CA MET A 182 -18.93 -2.66 -1.37
C MET A 182 -18.54 -1.76 -2.54
N ARG A 183 -18.92 -0.48 -2.52
CA ARG A 183 -18.50 0.50 -3.53
C ARG A 183 -17.19 1.13 -3.09
N PRO A 184 -16.17 1.23 -3.97
CA PRO A 184 -14.94 1.94 -3.64
C PRO A 184 -15.23 3.40 -3.29
N VAL A 185 -14.75 3.83 -2.12
CA VAL A 185 -14.81 5.22 -1.65
C VAL A 185 -13.42 5.83 -1.47
N GLY A 186 -12.37 5.00 -1.44
CA GLY A 186 -10.99 5.46 -1.30
C GLY A 186 -9.99 4.37 -1.67
N ILE A 187 -8.70 4.72 -1.64
CA ILE A 187 -7.61 3.74 -1.75
C ILE A 187 -6.45 4.12 -0.84
N VAL A 188 -5.85 3.12 -0.20
CA VAL A 188 -4.67 3.29 0.67
C VAL A 188 -3.53 2.46 0.09
N SER A 189 -2.39 3.10 -0.16
CA SER A 189 -1.15 2.43 -0.58
C SER A 189 -0.14 2.28 0.56
N ARG A 190 0.88 1.44 0.33
CA ARG A 190 2.04 1.36 1.25
C ARG A 190 2.70 2.71 1.47
N THR A 191 2.77 3.56 0.44
CA THR A 191 3.37 4.90 0.53
C THR A 191 2.54 5.81 1.42
N ASP A 192 1.21 5.72 1.36
CA ASP A 192 0.32 6.54 2.18
C ASP A 192 0.47 6.19 3.66
N ILE A 193 0.59 4.90 3.96
CA ILE A 193 0.89 4.44 5.31
C ILE A 193 2.26 4.93 5.78
N ILE A 194 3.30 4.85 4.94
CA ILE A 194 4.64 5.37 5.28
C ILE A 194 4.58 6.89 5.55
N ASN A 195 3.85 7.64 4.73
CA ASN A 195 3.68 9.07 4.87
C ASN A 195 2.90 9.42 6.15
N ALA A 196 1.89 8.65 6.51
CA ALA A 196 1.16 8.82 7.75
C ALA A 196 2.08 8.72 8.99
N PHE A 197 3.13 7.90 8.94
CA PHE A 197 4.17 7.87 9.98
C PHE A 197 5.15 9.06 9.92
N GLY A 198 5.40 9.60 8.73
CA GLY A 198 6.37 10.67 8.49
C GLY A 198 5.90 12.07 8.91
N VAL A 199 4.59 12.32 8.97
CA VAL A 199 4.01 13.63 9.35
C VAL A 199 3.91 13.82 10.87
N MET A 200 4.23 12.78 11.67
CA MET A 200 4.24 12.85 13.15
C MET A 200 5.63 13.17 13.75
N GLN A 201 6.49 13.91 13.04
CA GLN A 201 7.76 14.46 13.55
C GLN A 201 7.77 15.99 13.47
#